data_AF-A0A9N9K3M8-F1
#
_entry.id   AF-A0A9N9K3M8-F1
#
_cell.length_a   1.000
_cell.length_b   1.000
_cell.length_c   1.000
_cell.angle_alpha   90.00
_cell.angle_beta   90.00
_cell.angle_gamma   90.00
#
_symmetry.space_group_name_H-M   'P 1'
#
loop_
_entity.id
_entity.type
_entity.pdbx_description
1 polymer ?
#
loop_
_entity_poly.entity_id
_entity_poly.type
_entity_poly.pdbx_seq_one_letter_code
_entity_poly.pdbx_strand_id
1 'polypeptide(L)' 'MRLKELESSLQNVAVFDKPKIELEQYCTTPHLAARMLFTAHFNYDDIESKTIADFGCG' A
#
# COMPACT_ATOMS: atom_id res chain seq x y z
N MET A 1 -4.51 13.03 -5.49
CA MET A 1 -4.91 11.91 -6.38
C MET A 1 -6.24 11.34 -5.92
N ARG A 2 -7.17 10.95 -6.81
CA ARG A 2 -8.45 10.34 -6.40
C ARG A 2 -8.26 8.88 -5.99
N LEU A 3 -9.17 8.32 -5.16
CA LEU A 3 -9.06 6.94 -4.67
C LEU A 3 -8.92 5.91 -5.80
N LYS A 4 -9.71 6.04 -6.87
CA LYS A 4 -9.64 5.12 -8.02
C LYS A 4 -8.32 5.23 -8.79
N GLU A 5 -7.73 6.42 -8.86
CA GLU A 5 -6.44 6.64 -9.51
C GLU A 5 -5.30 6.03 -8.69
N LEU A 6 -5.37 6.14 -7.36
CA LEU A 6 -4.46 5.47 -6.44
C LEU A 6 -4.54 3.94 -6.59
N GLU A 7 -5.75 3.37 -6.51
CA GLU A 7 -5.96 1.92 -6.67
C GLU A 7 -5.46 1.43 -8.02
N SER A 8 -5.78 2.12 -9.11
CA SER A 8 -5.31 1.77 -10.45
C SER A 8 -3.78 1.83 -10.58
N SER A 9 -3.13 2.79 -9.93
CA SER A 9 -1.66 2.88 -9.93
C SER A 9 -1.02 1.71 -9.19
N LEU A 10 -1.62 1.29 -8.06
CA LEU A 10 -1.14 0.17 -7.24
C LEU A 10 -1.29 -1.20 -7.93
N GLN A 11 -2.18 -1.34 -8.93
CA GLN A 11 -2.30 -2.58 -9.71
C GLN A 11 -1.02 -2.93 -10.49
N ASN A 12 -0.16 -1.96 -10.76
CA ASN A 12 1.08 -2.17 -11.52
C ASN A 12 2.29 -2.49 -10.62
N VAL A 13 2.12 -2.55 -9.29
CA VAL A 13 3.19 -2.90 -8.36
C VAL A 13 3.51 -4.38 -8.53
N ALA A 14 4.79 -4.69 -8.78
CA ALA A 14 5.25 -6.07 -8.91
C ALA A 14 5.03 -6.85 -7.61
N VAL A 15 4.74 -8.14 -7.74
CA VAL A 15 4.53 -9.07 -6.63
C VAL A 15 5.70 -10.04 -6.53
N PHE A 16 5.74 -10.86 -5.47
CA PHE A 16 6.77 -11.88 -5.32
C PHE A 16 6.64 -12.98 -6.38
N ASP A 17 7.71 -13.23 -7.13
CA ASP A 17 7.79 -14.38 -8.06
C ASP A 17 7.84 -15.72 -7.30
N LYS A 18 8.51 -15.74 -6.14
CA LYS A 18 8.71 -16.92 -5.28
C LYS A 18 8.56 -16.51 -3.81
N PRO A 19 7.32 -16.38 -3.31
CA PRO A 19 7.08 -15.98 -1.93
C PRO A 19 7.62 -17.00 -0.93
N LYS A 20 8.30 -16.51 0.10
CA LYS A 20 8.76 -17.28 1.26
C LYS A 20 7.62 -17.44 2.26
N ILE A 21 7.11 -18.66 2.39
CA ILE A 21 5.96 -18.97 3.25
C ILE A 21 6.30 -18.74 4.72
N GLU A 22 7.54 -19.04 5.12
CA GLU A 22 8.04 -18.87 6.48
C GLU A 22 8.11 -17.40 6.94
N LEU A 23 8.03 -16.46 6.00
CA LEU A 23 7.96 -15.02 6.26
C LEU A 23 6.58 -14.43 5.96
N GLU A 24 5.60 -15.28 5.63
CA GLU A 24 4.25 -14.86 5.25
C GLU A 24 4.25 -13.84 4.08
N GLN A 25 5.07 -14.06 3.05
CA GLN A 25 5.14 -13.14 1.91
C GLN A 25 3.88 -13.19 1.04
N TYR A 26 2.95 -12.28 1.30
CA TYR A 26 1.84 -11.94 0.41
C TYR A 26 1.79 -10.42 0.24
N CYS A 27 1.49 -9.96 -0.99
CA CYS A 27 1.34 -8.52 -1.23
C CYS A 27 -0.03 -8.04 -0.72
N THR A 28 -0.05 -6.84 -0.11
CA THR A 28 -1.31 -6.13 0.16
C THR A 28 -2.03 -5.88 -1.16
N THR A 29 -3.33 -6.17 -1.23
CA THR A 29 -4.09 -5.96 -2.47
C THR A 29 -4.21 -4.46 -2.79
N PRO A 30 -4.20 -4.07 -4.09
CA PRO A 30 -4.33 -2.66 -4.48
C PRO A 30 -5.55 -1.96 -3.87
N HIS A 31 -6.68 -2.66 -3.78
CA HIS A 31 -7.90 -2.14 -3.17
C HIS A 31 -7.72 -1.80 -1.69
N LEU A 32 -7.11 -2.72 -0.93
CA LEU A 32 -6.88 -2.53 0.50
C LEU A 32 -5.85 -1.42 0.75
N ALA A 33 -4.72 -1.46 0.03
CA ALA A 33 -3.66 -0.46 0.15
C ALA A 33 -4.16 0.94 -0.22
N ALA A 34 -4.91 1.08 -1.32
CA ALA A 34 -5.48 2.36 -1.71
C ALA A 34 -6.44 2.91 -0.64
N ARG A 35 -7.30 2.06 -0.08
CA ARG A 35 -8.27 2.50 0.94
C ARG A 35 -7.57 2.93 2.23
N MET A 36 -6.55 2.19 2.67
CA MET A 36 -5.74 2.51 3.85
C MET A 36 -5.01 3.84 3.66
N LEU A 37 -4.21 3.97 2.59
CA LEU A 37 -3.41 5.16 2.32
C LEU A 37 -4.28 6.40 2.06
N PHE A 38 -5.37 6.26 1.29
CA PHE A 38 -6.29 7.35 1.02
C PHE A 38 -6.95 7.86 2.31
N THR A 39 -7.30 6.96 3.22
CA THR A 39 -7.89 7.32 4.52
C THR A 39 -6.85 8.03 5.39
N ALA A 40 -5.64 7.48 5.53
CA ALA A 40 -4.56 8.09 6.31
C ALA A 40 -4.21 9.51 5.81
N HIS A 41 -4.15 9.71 4.49
CA HIS A 41 -3.88 11.03 3.92
C HIS A 41 -5.07 11.99 4.05
N PHE A 42 -6.26 11.64 3.54
CA PHE A 42 -7.35 12.61 3.40
C PHE A 42 -8.20 12.79 4.66
N ASN A 43 -8.30 11.78 5.52
CA ASN A 43 -9.12 11.88 6.73
C ASN A 43 -8.30 12.30 7.95
N TYR A 44 -7.01 11.99 7.97
CA TYR A 44 -6.16 12.17 9.17
C TYR A 44 -4.90 13.02 8.93
N ASP A 45 -4.56 13.36 7.68
CA ASP A 45 -3.35 14.13 7.34
C ASP A 45 -2.04 13.48 7.86
N ASP A 46 -2.02 12.15 7.91
CA ASP A 46 -0.93 11.35 8.49
C ASP A 46 0.16 10.95 7.48
N ILE A 47 0.10 11.44 6.23
CA ILE A 47 1.05 11.08 5.16
C ILE A 47 1.87 12.29 4.69
N GLU A 48 1.22 13.38 4.29
CA GLU A 48 1.92 14.50 3.66
C GLU A 48 2.82 15.24 4.67
N SER A 49 4.05 15.55 4.26
CA SER A 49 5.06 16.18 5.12
C SER A 49 5.38 15.41 6.41
N LYS A 50 5.10 14.10 6.45
CA LYS A 50 5.47 13.20 7.55
C LYS A 50 6.62 12.29 7.14
N THR A 51 7.34 11.77 8.13
CA THR A 51 8.27 10.65 7.93
C THR A 51 7.52 9.35 8.22
N ILE A 52 7.38 8.49 7.21
CA ILE A 52 6.62 7.24 7.30
C ILE A 52 7.57 6.05 7.35
N ALA A 53 7.28 5.10 8.24
CA ALA A 53 7.92 3.78 8.26
C ALA A 53 6.92 2.71 7.80
N ASP A 54 7.35 1.85 6.87
CA ASP A 54 6.59 0.69 6.41
C ASP A 54 7.32 -0.58 6.88
N PHE A 55 6.76 -1.25 7.87
CA PHE A 55 7.38 -2.41 8.50
C PHE A 55 6.88 -3.69 7.84
N GLY A 56 7.81 -4.45 7.26
CA GLY A 56 7.43 -5.59 6.43
C GLY A 56 6.82 -5.15 5.10
N CYS A 57 7.43 -4.14 4.46
CA CYS A 57 7.02 -3.60 3.15
C CYS A 57 7.05 -4.61 1.99
N GLY A 58 7.40 -5.86 2.28
CA GLY A 58 7.49 -6.98 1.35
C GLY A 58 8.73 -7.84 1.52
#